data_AF-A0A1G1TB52-F1
#
_entry.id   AF-A0A1G1TB52-F1
#
_cell.length_a   1.000
_cell.length_b   1.000
_cell.length_c   1.000
_cell.angle_alpha   90.00
_cell.angle_beta   90.00
_cell.angle_gamma   90.00
#
_symmetry.space_group_name_H-M   'P 1'
#
loop_
_entity.id
_entity.type
_entity.pdbx_description
1 polymer ?
#
loop_
_entity_poly.entity_id
_entity_poly.type
_entity_poly.pdbx_seq_one_letter_code
_entity_poly.pdbx_strand_id
1 'polypeptide(L)'
;MQTLTLFLLSIWFTHTFALVIYNKYRVKQLIKYISLSRGRELSEHEFLELLDNYTSFLGYSSFSPSKKYYPRLYTNQEFAAFANRSKSTMIYLFSALAVGIIGSVVVDSLQR
;
A
#
# COMPACT_ATOMS: atom_id res chain seq x y z
N MET A 1 -18.28 21.21 -17.05
CA MET A 1 -18.51 20.74 -15.66
C MET A 1 -18.68 19.22 -15.60
N GLN A 2 -19.68 18.61 -16.26
CA GLN A 2 -19.89 17.14 -16.25
C GLN A 2 -18.67 16.32 -16.72
N THR A 3 -17.96 16.79 -17.76
CA THR A 3 -16.72 16.14 -18.25
C THR A 3 -15.59 16.13 -17.22
N LEU A 4 -15.43 17.21 -16.45
CA LEU A 4 -14.45 17.31 -15.38
C LEU A 4 -14.79 16.37 -14.21
N THR A 5 -16.07 16.31 -13.83
CA THR A 5 -16.54 15.38 -12.79
C THR A 5 -16.29 13.92 -13.18
N LEU A 6 -16.64 13.53 -14.41
CA LEU A 6 -16.39 12.17 -14.93
C LEU A 6 -14.90 11.84 -14.97
N PHE A 7 -14.06 12.80 -15.35
CA PHE A 7 -12.60 12.65 -15.35
C PHE A 7 -12.06 12.40 -13.93
N LEU A 8 -12.48 13.22 -12.94
CA LEU A 8 -12.08 13.05 -11.54
C LEU A 8 -12.53 11.71 -10.95
N LEU A 9 -13.77 11.28 -11.25
CA LEU A 9 -14.29 9.97 -10.86
C LEU A 9 -13.49 8.82 -11.47
N SER A 10 -13.07 8.95 -12.74
CA SER A 10 -12.27 7.93 -13.43
C SER A 10 -10.88 7.81 -12.83
N ILE A 11 -10.24 8.93 -12.49
CA ILE A 11 -8.97 8.96 -11.74
C ILE A 11 -9.16 8.24 -10.41
N TRP A 12 -10.22 8.59 -9.67
CA TRP A 12 -10.55 8.01 -8.38
C TRP A 12 -10.69 6.49 -8.43
N PHE A 13 -11.51 6.01 -9.36
CA PHE A 13 -11.75 4.60 -9.57
C PHE A 13 -10.45 3.86 -9.90
N THR A 14 -9.67 4.40 -10.84
CA THR A 14 -8.41 3.78 -11.29
C THR A 14 -7.38 3.68 -10.17
N HIS A 15 -7.20 4.74 -9.37
CA HIS A 15 -6.24 4.76 -8.27
C HIS A 15 -6.71 3.90 -7.08
N THR A 16 -8.01 3.84 -6.82
CA THR A 16 -8.58 2.93 -5.81
C THR A 16 -8.34 1.47 -6.20
N PHE A 17 -8.63 1.11 -7.45
CA PHE A 17 -8.38 -0.23 -7.97
C PHE A 17 -6.89 -0.59 -7.93
N ALA A 18 -6.03 0.33 -8.37
CA ALA A 18 -4.57 0.16 -8.29
C ALA A 18 -4.08 -0.03 -6.85
N LEU A 19 -4.65 0.71 -5.88
CA LEU A 19 -4.32 0.59 -4.46
C LEU A 19 -4.65 -0.80 -3.93
N VAL A 20 -5.84 -1.33 -4.21
CA VAL A 20 -6.24 -2.68 -3.77
C VAL A 20 -5.32 -3.74 -4.36
N ILE A 21 -5.07 -3.71 -5.67
CA ILE A 21 -4.20 -4.68 -6.35
C ILE A 21 -2.77 -4.60 -5.82
N TYR A 22 -2.22 -3.39 -5.74
CA TYR A 22 -0.84 -3.19 -5.31
C TYR A 22 -0.64 -3.58 -3.85
N ASN A 23 -1.63 -3.31 -2.98
CA ASN A 23 -1.58 -3.73 -1.59
C ASN A 23 -1.57 -5.25 -1.45
N LYS A 24 -2.39 -5.97 -2.24
CA LYS A 24 -2.36 -7.44 -2.28
C LYS A 24 -1.00 -7.96 -2.75
N TYR A 25 -0.45 -7.38 -3.81
CA TYR A 25 0.86 -7.76 -4.35
C TYR A 25 1.98 -7.57 -3.32
N ARG A 26 2.07 -6.40 -2.68
CA ARG A 26 3.16 -6.09 -1.76
C ARG A 26 3.10 -6.97 -0.50
N VAL A 27 1.92 -7.24 0.05
CA VAL A 27 1.77 -8.14 1.20
C VAL A 27 2.25 -9.55 0.86
N LYS A 28 1.89 -10.07 -0.33
CA LYS A 28 2.38 -11.38 -0.80
C LYS A 28 3.91 -11.42 -0.91
N GLN A 29 4.54 -10.38 -1.44
CA GLN A 29 6.00 -10.30 -1.53
C GLN A 29 6.66 -10.20 -0.15
N LEU A 30 6.07 -9.43 0.77
CA LEU A 30 6.57 -9.30 2.14
C LEU A 30 6.62 -10.65 2.86
N ILE A 31 5.54 -11.42 2.76
CA ILE A 31 5.43 -12.77 3.33
C ILE A 31 6.49 -13.70 2.74
N LYS A 32 6.73 -13.62 1.43
CA LYS A 32 7.80 -14.38 0.76
C LYS A 32 9.17 -14.02 1.34
N TYR A 33 9.48 -12.74 1.47
CA TYR A 33 10.74 -12.29 2.06
C TYR A 33 10.91 -12.75 3.51
N ILE A 34 9.84 -12.67 4.32
CA ILE A 34 9.86 -13.14 5.72
C ILE A 34 10.14 -14.65 5.78
N SER A 35 9.43 -15.45 4.98
CA SER A 35 9.63 -16.91 4.93
C SER A 35 11.08 -17.26 4.55
N LEU A 36 11.61 -16.63 3.50
CA LEU A 36 13.01 -16.80 3.08
C LEU A 36 14.01 -16.39 4.17
N SER A 37 13.73 -15.29 4.88
CA SER A 37 14.60 -14.80 5.95
C SER A 37 14.64 -15.74 7.17
N ARG A 38 13.55 -16.45 7.46
CA ARG A 38 13.45 -17.35 8.63
C ARG A 38 13.95 -18.75 8.32
N GLY A 39 13.98 -19.15 7.05
CA GLY A 39 14.31 -20.53 6.65
C GLY A 39 13.22 -21.54 7.04
N ARG A 40 12.01 -21.06 7.37
CA ARG A 40 10.82 -21.86 7.63
C ARG A 40 9.57 -21.09 7.21
N GLU A 41 8.50 -21.82 6.95
CA GLU A 41 7.18 -21.21 6.74
C GLU A 41 6.68 -20.52 8.02
N LEU A 42 5.86 -19.50 7.83
CA LEU A 42 5.15 -18.82 8.92
C LEU A 42 4.09 -19.76 9.48
N SER A 43 3.92 -19.78 10.80
CA SER A 43 2.73 -20.41 11.35
C SER A 43 1.49 -19.61 10.94
N GLU A 44 0.33 -20.26 10.93
CA GLU A 44 -0.94 -19.61 10.60
C GLU A 44 -1.18 -18.35 11.45
N HIS A 45 -0.87 -18.42 12.74
CA HIS A 45 -1.00 -17.26 13.65
C HIS A 45 -0.08 -16.09 13.25
N GLU A 46 1.20 -16.37 12.96
CA GLU A 46 2.16 -15.36 12.51
C GLU A 46 1.73 -14.75 11.17
N PHE A 47 1.15 -15.56 10.28
CA PHE A 47 0.61 -15.10 9.00
C PHE A 47 -0.58 -14.15 9.19
N LEU A 48 -1.53 -14.50 10.04
CA LEU A 48 -2.72 -13.67 10.30
C LEU A 48 -2.35 -12.33 10.97
N GLU A 49 -1.41 -12.35 11.91
CA GLU A 49 -0.92 -11.12 12.57
C GLU A 49 -0.20 -10.19 11.56
N LEU A 50 0.62 -10.75 10.66
CA LEU A 50 1.23 -9.97 9.59
C LEU A 50 0.18 -9.43 8.63
N LEU A 51 -0.81 -10.25 8.26
CA LEU A 51 -1.89 -9.83 7.38
C LEU A 51 -2.65 -8.64 7.97
N ASP A 52 -3.04 -8.69 9.23
CA ASP A 52 -3.75 -7.61 9.91
C ASP A 52 -2.91 -6.32 9.97
N ASN A 53 -1.65 -6.44 10.38
CA ASN A 53 -0.73 -5.31 10.48
C ASN A 53 -0.50 -4.57 9.15
N TYR A 54 -0.48 -5.27 8.01
CA TYR A 54 -0.20 -4.65 6.70
C TYR A 54 -1.43 -4.44 5.81
N THR A 55 -2.58 -5.02 6.16
CA THR A 55 -3.85 -4.76 5.46
C THR A 55 -4.75 -3.77 6.16
N SER A 56 -4.47 -3.42 7.44
CA SER A 56 -5.20 -2.39 8.16
C SER A 56 -5.16 -1.02 7.46
N PHE A 57 -6.22 -0.23 7.69
CA PHE A 57 -6.38 1.13 7.16
C PHE A 57 -5.32 2.13 7.66
N LEU A 58 -4.32 1.74 8.44
CA LEU A 58 -3.16 2.59 8.77
C LEU A 58 -1.82 1.85 8.55
N GLY A 59 -1.86 0.53 8.44
CA GLY A 59 -0.72 -0.36 8.23
C GLY A 59 0.00 -0.20 6.90
N TYR A 60 -0.59 0.52 5.94
CA TYR A 60 0.05 0.84 4.67
C TYR A 60 1.28 1.75 4.79
N SER A 61 1.32 2.58 5.83
CA SER A 61 2.38 3.55 6.09
C SER A 61 3.64 2.90 6.68
N SER A 62 3.46 1.86 7.49
CA SER A 62 4.51 1.11 8.17
C SER A 62 4.83 -0.20 7.47
N PHE A 63 5.13 -0.17 6.18
CA PHE A 63 5.42 -1.39 5.39
C PHE A 63 6.86 -1.85 5.51
N SER A 64 7.32 -2.02 6.74
CA SER A 64 8.63 -2.60 7.01
C SER A 64 8.53 -3.41 8.31
N PRO A 65 8.76 -4.73 8.27
CA PRO A 65 8.76 -5.56 9.46
C PRO A 65 9.81 -5.06 10.43
N SER A 66 9.52 -5.08 11.72
CA SER A 66 10.46 -4.58 12.71
C SER A 66 11.83 -5.26 12.57
N LYS A 67 12.88 -4.43 12.40
CA LYS A 67 14.28 -4.87 12.24
C LYS A 67 14.75 -5.73 13.42
N LYS A 68 14.15 -5.54 14.60
CA LYS A 68 14.41 -6.35 15.80
C LYS A 68 14.07 -7.83 15.58
N TYR A 69 12.96 -8.12 14.89
CA TYR A 69 12.49 -9.49 14.67
C TYR A 69 13.00 -10.10 13.36
N TYR A 70 13.36 -9.27 12.38
CA TYR A 70 13.79 -9.73 11.05
C TYR A 70 15.09 -9.06 10.56
N PRO A 71 16.21 -9.16 11.30
CA PRO A 71 17.45 -8.46 10.95
C PRO A 71 18.02 -8.89 9.59
N ARG A 72 17.87 -10.16 9.20
CA ARG A 72 18.32 -10.72 7.91
C ARG A 72 17.58 -10.17 6.68
N LEU A 73 16.38 -9.61 6.86
CA LEU A 73 15.69 -8.90 5.77
C LEU A 73 16.47 -7.66 5.34
N TYR A 74 17.03 -6.95 6.31
CA TYR A 74 17.71 -5.67 6.09
C TYR A 74 19.13 -5.84 5.54
N THR A 75 19.64 -7.06 5.47
CA THR A 75 20.87 -7.40 4.74
C THR A 75 20.60 -7.76 3.28
N ASN A 76 19.34 -8.00 2.89
CA ASN A 76 18.96 -8.30 1.52
C ASN A 76 18.65 -7.00 0.76
N GLN A 77 19.48 -6.68 -0.24
CA GLN A 77 19.33 -5.47 -1.06
C GLN A 77 18.02 -5.47 -1.87
N GLU A 78 17.54 -6.62 -2.33
CA GLU A 78 16.28 -6.71 -3.07
C GLU A 78 15.10 -6.35 -2.16
N PHE A 79 15.12 -6.81 -0.91
CA PHE A 79 14.11 -6.47 0.08
C PHE A 79 14.10 -4.96 0.37
N ALA A 80 15.27 -4.35 0.56
CA ALA A 80 15.38 -2.91 0.79
C ALA A 80 14.82 -2.10 -0.41
N ALA A 81 15.15 -2.50 -1.64
CA ALA A 81 14.61 -1.88 -2.84
C ALA A 81 13.09 -2.07 -2.96
N PHE A 82 12.58 -3.27 -2.64
CA PHE A 82 11.17 -3.57 -2.61
C PHE A 82 10.40 -2.74 -1.57
N ALA A 83 10.93 -2.61 -0.35
CA ALA A 83 10.33 -1.83 0.73
C ALA A 83 10.25 -0.34 0.36
N ASN A 84 11.34 0.21 -0.18
CA ASN A 84 11.40 1.61 -0.64
C ASN A 84 10.43 1.88 -1.78
N ARG A 85 10.40 1.03 -2.81
CA ARG A 85 9.42 1.14 -3.92
C ARG A 85 8.00 1.06 -3.40
N SER A 86 7.71 0.08 -2.51
CA SER A 86 6.38 -0.09 -1.93
C SER A 86 5.93 1.13 -1.14
N LYS A 87 6.82 1.75 -0.36
CA LYS A 87 6.53 2.98 0.38
C LYS A 87 6.20 4.13 -0.58
N SER A 88 7.04 4.35 -1.60
CA SER A 88 6.85 5.41 -2.59
C SER A 88 5.53 5.25 -3.37
N THR A 89 5.27 4.04 -3.88
CA THR A 89 4.03 3.75 -4.63
C THR A 89 2.78 3.94 -3.79
N MET A 90 2.78 3.50 -2.53
CA MET A 90 1.61 3.73 -1.67
C MET A 90 1.38 5.22 -1.38
N ILE A 91 2.45 5.98 -1.11
CA ILE A 91 2.35 7.44 -0.93
C ILE A 91 1.74 8.09 -2.17
N TYR A 92 2.21 7.72 -3.37
CA TYR A 92 1.64 8.20 -4.62
C TYR A 92 0.14 7.89 -4.73
N LEU A 93 -0.26 6.63 -4.52
CA LEU A 93 -1.66 6.20 -4.66
C LEU A 93 -2.57 6.91 -3.66
N PHE A 94 -2.14 7.08 -2.41
CA PHE A 94 -2.90 7.83 -1.41
C PHE A 94 -2.98 9.33 -1.73
N SER A 95 -1.88 9.92 -2.21
CA SER A 95 -1.85 11.33 -2.60
C SER A 95 -2.81 11.59 -3.77
N ALA A 96 -2.84 10.70 -4.76
CA ALA A 96 -3.77 10.79 -5.90
C ALA A 96 -5.24 10.69 -5.46
N LEU A 97 -5.54 9.80 -4.51
CA LEU A 97 -6.88 9.72 -3.91
C LEU A 97 -7.24 11.02 -3.17
N ALA A 98 -6.36 11.51 -2.29
CA ALA A 98 -6.58 12.74 -1.55
C ALA A 98 -6.85 13.94 -2.49
N VAL A 99 -6.03 14.10 -3.54
CA VAL A 99 -6.21 15.14 -4.56
C VAL A 99 -7.56 15.01 -5.24
N GLY A 100 -7.99 13.80 -5.59
CA GLY A 100 -9.28 13.62 -6.24
C GLY A 100 -10.49 13.86 -5.32
N ILE A 101 -10.42 13.57 -4.00
CA ILE A 101 -11.47 13.97 -3.04
C ILE A 101 -11.55 15.50 -3.00
N ILE A 102 -10.42 16.15 -2.77
CA ILE A 102 -10.36 17.61 -2.62
C ILE A 102 -10.86 18.27 -3.91
N GLY A 103 -10.41 17.79 -5.07
CA GLY A 103 -10.87 18.26 -6.37
C GLY A 103 -12.38 18.09 -6.56
N SER A 104 -12.94 16.95 -6.14
CA SER A 104 -14.39 16.71 -6.23
C SER A 104 -15.20 17.65 -5.32
N VAL A 105 -14.74 17.88 -4.09
CA VAL A 105 -15.37 18.82 -3.14
C VAL A 105 -15.32 20.26 -3.65
N VAL A 106 -14.18 20.68 -4.21
CA VAL A 106 -14.03 22.03 -4.79
C VAL A 106 -14.96 22.20 -6.00
N VAL A 107 -15.03 21.20 -6.88
CA VAL A 107 -15.93 21.25 -8.05
C VAL A 107 -17.40 21.31 -7.62
N ASP A 108 -17.83 20.55 -6.61
CA ASP A 108 -19.20 20.62 -6.06
C ASP A 108 -19.49 22.01 -5.47
N SER A 109 -18.53 22.58 -4.74
CA SER A 109 -18.66 23.91 -4.12
C SER A 109 -18.78 25.04 -5.14
N LEU A 110 -18.15 24.90 -6.31
CA LEU A 110 -18.25 25.86 -7.42
C LEU A 110 -19.54 25.70 -8.25
N GLN A 111 -20.28 24.60 -8.08
CA GLN A 111 -21.54 24.33 -8.78
C GLN A 111 -22.78 24.76 -8.00
N ARG A 112 -22.63 25.07 -6.71
CA ARG A 112 -23.66 25.66 -5.85
C ARG A 112 -23.63 27.18 -5.93
#